data_AF-A0A0D1KVJ7-F1
#
_entry.id   AF-A0A0D1KVJ7-F1
#
_cell.length_a   1.000
_cell.length_b   1.000
_cell.length_c   1.000
_cell.angle_alpha   90.00
_cell.angle_beta   90.00
_cell.angle_gamma   90.00
#
_symmetry.space_group_name_H-M   'P 1'
#
loop_
_entity.id
_entity.type
_entity.pdbx_description
1 polymer ?
#
loop_
_entity_poly.entity_id
_entity_poly.type
_entity_poly.pdbx_seq_one_letter_code
_entity_poly.pdbx_strand_id
1 'polypeptide(L)'
;MAQSHSSSINYFGSANKVVYEGKDSTNPLAFKYYNPQEVIGGKTMKEHLRFSIAYWHTFTADGTDVFGAATMQRPWDHYKGMDLAKMRVEAAFEMFEKLDAPFFAFHDRDIAPEGSTLKETNQNLDMIVGMIKDYMRNSGVKLLWNTANMFTNPRFVHGAATSCNADVFAYAAAQVKKGLETAKELGAENYVFWGGREGYETLLNTDLKFELDNLARFMHMAVDYAKEIGYTGQFLIEPKPKEPTTHQYDTDAATTIAFLKQYGLDNHFKLNLEANHATLAGHTFEHELRMARVHGLLGSVDANQGHPLLGWDTDEFPTDLYSTTLAMYEILQNGGLGSGGLNFDAKVRRSSFEPDDLIYAHIAGMDAFARGLKVAHKLIEDRVFEDVIQHRYRSFTEGIGLEIIEGRANFHTLEQYALNHKSIKNESGRQEKLKAILNQYILEV
;
A
#
# COMPACT_ATOMS: atom_id res chain seq x y z
N MET A 1 -31.94 -32.29 -17.13
CA MET A 1 -31.15 -31.59 -18.16
C MET A 1 -31.97 -30.41 -18.66
N ALA A 2 -31.61 -29.21 -18.21
CA ALA A 2 -32.01 -27.96 -18.83
C ALA A 2 -30.72 -27.13 -18.84
N GLN A 3 -30.21 -26.87 -20.04
CA GLN A 3 -28.99 -26.13 -20.28
C GLN A 3 -29.18 -24.68 -19.83
N SER A 4 -28.40 -24.21 -18.87
CA SER A 4 -28.06 -22.78 -18.75
C SER A 4 -26.60 -22.63 -19.11
N HIS A 5 -26.28 -22.70 -20.40
CA HIS A 5 -25.04 -22.11 -20.90
C HIS A 5 -25.24 -20.59 -20.86
N SER A 6 -24.96 -19.99 -19.70
CA SER A 6 -24.56 -18.59 -19.68
C SER A 6 -23.28 -18.53 -20.48
N SER A 7 -23.31 -17.91 -21.66
CA SER A 7 -22.10 -17.54 -22.38
C SER A 7 -21.33 -16.58 -21.49
N SER A 8 -20.36 -17.09 -20.73
CA SER A 8 -19.49 -16.26 -19.89
C SER A 8 -18.81 -15.24 -20.80
N ILE A 9 -19.18 -13.97 -20.64
CA ILE A 9 -18.45 -12.86 -21.27
C ILE A 9 -17.04 -12.95 -20.72
N ASN A 10 -16.05 -13.18 -21.58
CA ASN A 10 -14.64 -13.15 -21.19
C ASN A 10 -14.17 -11.70 -21.27
N TYR A 11 -13.89 -11.08 -20.12
CA TYR A 11 -13.55 -9.66 -20.04
C TYR A 11 -12.06 -9.38 -20.37
N PHE A 12 -11.20 -10.39 -20.36
CA PHE A 12 -9.74 -10.23 -20.51
C PHE A 12 -9.19 -11.06 -21.66
N GLY A 13 -9.80 -10.89 -22.83
CA GLY A 13 -9.29 -11.39 -24.11
C GLY A 13 -9.05 -12.90 -24.11
N SER A 14 -7.82 -13.31 -24.44
CA SER A 14 -7.44 -14.74 -24.54
C SER A 14 -6.91 -15.34 -23.24
N ALA A 15 -6.79 -14.53 -22.18
CA ALA A 15 -6.17 -14.95 -20.93
C ALA A 15 -7.00 -16.04 -20.26
N ASN A 16 -6.39 -17.21 -20.07
CA ASN A 16 -6.90 -18.22 -19.14
C ASN A 16 -6.40 -17.91 -17.73
N LYS A 17 -6.69 -18.79 -16.77
CA LYS A 17 -6.06 -18.73 -15.46
C LYS A 17 -4.53 -18.77 -15.61
N VAL A 18 -3.86 -17.78 -15.04
CA VAL A 18 -2.39 -17.65 -15.04
C VAL A 18 -1.82 -18.69 -14.09
N VAL A 19 -0.82 -19.43 -14.57
CA VAL A 19 -0.15 -20.49 -13.81
C VAL A 19 1.35 -20.25 -13.76
N TYR A 20 2.00 -20.86 -12.77
CA TYR A 20 3.45 -20.89 -12.69
C TYR A 20 4.04 -21.85 -13.73
N GLU A 21 4.92 -21.35 -14.59
CA GLU A 21 5.65 -22.15 -15.60
C GLU A 21 7.17 -22.17 -15.39
N GLY A 22 7.67 -21.40 -14.42
CA GLY A 22 9.08 -21.34 -14.08
C GLY A 22 9.90 -20.34 -14.89
N LYS A 23 11.12 -20.09 -14.40
CA LYS A 23 11.99 -18.99 -14.84
C LYS A 23 12.39 -19.02 -16.32
N ASP A 24 12.33 -20.19 -16.95
CA ASP A 24 12.71 -20.40 -18.35
C ASP A 24 11.52 -20.24 -19.32
N SER A 25 10.30 -19.99 -18.80
CA SER A 25 9.11 -19.79 -19.64
C SER A 25 9.17 -18.46 -20.40
N THR A 26 8.81 -18.53 -21.69
CA THR A 26 8.62 -17.36 -22.56
C THR A 26 7.15 -16.95 -22.72
N ASN A 27 6.21 -17.67 -22.10
CA ASN A 27 4.78 -17.38 -22.19
C ASN A 27 4.46 -16.10 -21.40
N PRO A 28 4.01 -14.99 -22.01
CA PRO A 28 3.76 -13.74 -21.28
C PRO A 28 2.57 -13.83 -20.30
N LEU A 29 1.68 -14.83 -20.46
CA LEU A 29 0.50 -15.05 -19.61
C LEU A 29 0.71 -16.15 -18.55
N ALA A 30 1.95 -16.29 -18.06
CA ALA A 30 2.34 -17.22 -17.01
C ALA A 30 3.26 -16.54 -15.98
N PHE A 31 3.24 -17.00 -14.73
CA PHE A 31 4.21 -16.60 -13.72
C PHE A 31 5.53 -17.33 -13.92
N LYS A 32 6.66 -16.62 -13.80
CA LYS A 32 8.02 -17.17 -13.91
C LYS A 32 8.65 -17.38 -12.55
N TYR A 33 8.23 -16.58 -11.56
CA TYR A 33 8.78 -16.58 -10.21
C TYR A 33 7.73 -16.73 -9.13
N TYR A 34 6.50 -16.24 -9.34
CA TYR A 34 5.42 -16.43 -8.40
C TYR A 34 4.82 -17.83 -8.53
N ASN A 35 5.21 -18.71 -7.61
CA ASN A 35 4.55 -19.98 -7.37
C ASN A 35 3.74 -19.89 -6.07
N PRO A 36 2.40 -19.74 -6.13
CA PRO A 36 1.58 -19.52 -4.94
C PRO A 36 1.77 -20.56 -3.83
N GLN A 37 2.13 -21.79 -4.18
CA GLN A 37 2.26 -22.93 -3.26
C GLN A 37 3.71 -23.20 -2.82
N GLU A 38 4.71 -22.50 -3.38
CA GLU A 38 6.10 -22.64 -2.93
C GLU A 38 6.23 -22.14 -1.49
N VAL A 39 6.80 -22.98 -0.62
CA VAL A 39 7.00 -22.66 0.80
C VAL A 39 8.39 -22.04 1.00
N ILE A 40 8.42 -20.84 1.58
CA ILE A 40 9.63 -20.09 1.93
C ILE A 40 9.54 -19.74 3.42
N GLY A 41 10.57 -20.03 4.21
CA GLY A 41 10.55 -19.68 5.65
C GLY A 41 9.32 -20.18 6.42
N GLY A 42 8.73 -21.31 6.02
CA GLY A 42 7.58 -21.93 6.68
C GLY A 42 6.19 -21.41 6.28
N LYS A 43 6.08 -20.47 5.32
CA LYS A 43 4.80 -20.04 4.72
C LYS A 43 4.85 -20.14 3.21
N THR A 44 3.71 -20.33 2.57
CA THR A 44 3.59 -20.26 1.11
C THR A 44 3.86 -18.84 0.60
N MET A 45 4.28 -18.69 -0.66
CA MET A 45 4.40 -17.35 -1.27
C MET A 45 3.10 -16.57 -1.20
N LYS A 46 1.95 -17.23 -1.39
CA LYS A 46 0.62 -16.59 -1.29
C LYS A 46 0.37 -15.99 0.10
N GLU A 47 0.79 -16.67 1.15
CA GLU A 47 0.67 -16.20 2.54
C GLU A 47 1.67 -15.10 2.91
N HIS A 48 2.85 -15.08 2.30
CA HIS A 48 3.82 -13.99 2.47
C HIS A 48 3.39 -12.72 1.76
N LEU A 49 3.01 -12.86 0.48
CA LEU A 49 2.83 -11.73 -0.43
C LEU A 49 1.44 -11.14 -0.33
N ARG A 50 0.41 -11.97 -0.10
CA ARG A 50 -0.98 -11.54 0.11
C ARG A 50 -1.42 -10.48 -0.91
N PHE A 51 -1.16 -10.77 -2.18
CA PHE A 51 -1.40 -9.82 -3.27
C PHE A 51 -2.86 -9.36 -3.30
N SER A 52 -3.03 -8.05 -3.47
CA SER A 52 -4.31 -7.39 -3.62
C SER A 52 -4.35 -6.60 -4.93
N ILE A 53 -5.52 -6.55 -5.56
CA ILE A 53 -5.76 -5.77 -6.77
C ILE A 53 -6.49 -4.47 -6.40
N ALA A 54 -5.93 -3.33 -6.81
CA ALA A 54 -6.56 -2.03 -6.66
C ALA A 54 -7.71 -1.85 -7.64
N TYR A 55 -8.92 -1.63 -7.13
CA TYR A 55 -10.11 -1.53 -7.97
C TYR A 55 -10.09 -0.28 -8.86
N TRP A 56 -9.61 0.85 -8.34
CA TRP A 56 -9.59 2.14 -9.05
C TRP A 56 -8.74 2.07 -10.32
N HIS A 57 -7.47 1.66 -10.21
CA HIS A 57 -6.60 1.59 -11.38
C HIS A 57 -6.99 0.50 -12.38
N THR A 58 -7.52 -0.61 -11.89
CA THR A 58 -7.80 -1.76 -12.75
C THR A 58 -9.12 -1.62 -13.51
N PHE A 59 -10.18 -1.16 -12.83
CA PHE A 59 -11.54 -1.21 -13.37
C PHE A 59 -12.15 0.16 -13.65
N THR A 60 -11.63 1.24 -13.04
CA THR A 60 -12.21 2.59 -13.19
C THR A 60 -11.35 3.57 -13.98
N ALA A 61 -10.02 3.47 -13.89
CA ALA A 61 -9.11 4.32 -14.66
C ALA A 61 -9.22 4.04 -16.17
N ASP A 62 -9.31 5.12 -16.95
CA ASP A 62 -9.56 5.09 -18.40
C ASP A 62 -8.38 5.61 -19.23
N GLY A 63 -7.25 5.90 -18.58
CA GLY A 63 -6.04 6.43 -19.22
C GLY A 63 -6.12 7.92 -19.54
N THR A 64 -7.10 8.65 -19.00
CA THR A 64 -7.09 10.11 -19.00
C THR A 64 -5.89 10.62 -18.21
N ASP A 65 -5.23 11.65 -18.74
CA ASP A 65 -4.19 12.41 -18.03
C ASP A 65 -4.48 13.92 -18.17
N VAL A 66 -3.64 14.76 -17.58
CA VAL A 66 -3.86 16.22 -17.56
C VAL A 66 -3.81 16.89 -18.95
N PHE A 67 -3.39 16.17 -20.00
CA PHE A 67 -3.23 16.67 -21.37
C PHE A 67 -3.99 15.87 -22.43
N GLY A 68 -4.64 14.76 -22.09
CA GLY A 68 -5.21 13.84 -23.06
C GLY A 68 -6.44 13.09 -22.54
N ALA A 69 -7.37 12.81 -23.46
CA ALA A 69 -8.57 12.03 -23.18
C ALA A 69 -8.27 10.54 -22.91
N ALA A 70 -9.29 9.82 -22.45
CA ALA A 70 -9.28 8.38 -22.24
C ALA A 70 -8.76 7.59 -23.45
N THR A 71 -8.07 6.49 -23.16
CA THR A 71 -7.44 5.60 -24.15
C THR A 71 -7.78 4.13 -23.94
N MET A 72 -8.09 3.74 -22.69
CA MET A 72 -8.35 2.36 -22.31
C MET A 72 -9.53 1.79 -23.08
N GLN A 73 -9.37 0.58 -23.58
CA GLN A 73 -10.46 -0.20 -24.17
C GLN A 73 -10.93 -1.20 -23.13
N ARG A 74 -12.14 -1.05 -22.59
CA ARG A 74 -12.71 -2.02 -21.65
C ARG A 74 -14.03 -2.59 -22.15
N PRO A 75 -14.26 -3.91 -22.03
CA PRO A 75 -15.50 -4.53 -22.52
C PRO A 75 -16.77 -4.07 -21.80
N TRP A 76 -16.64 -3.35 -20.67
CA TRP A 76 -17.77 -2.79 -19.92
C TRP A 76 -18.09 -1.32 -20.27
N ASP A 77 -17.33 -0.65 -21.14
CA ASP A 77 -17.43 0.80 -21.36
C ASP A 77 -18.76 1.26 -21.99
N HIS A 78 -19.49 0.35 -22.64
CA HIS A 78 -20.82 0.66 -23.19
C HIS A 78 -21.93 0.74 -22.13
N TYR A 79 -21.69 0.25 -20.91
CA TYR A 79 -22.62 0.41 -19.78
C TYR A 79 -22.43 1.77 -19.09
N LYS A 80 -23.44 2.18 -18.31
CA LYS A 80 -23.44 3.43 -17.52
C LYS A 80 -24.09 3.23 -16.15
N GLY A 81 -23.83 4.16 -15.22
CA GLY A 81 -24.47 4.19 -13.90
C GLY A 81 -24.35 2.86 -13.15
N MET A 82 -25.45 2.40 -12.57
CA MET A 82 -25.48 1.15 -11.80
C MET A 82 -25.21 -0.10 -12.63
N ASP A 83 -25.52 -0.11 -13.93
CA ASP A 83 -25.22 -1.27 -14.77
C ASP A 83 -23.72 -1.38 -15.04
N LEU A 84 -23.02 -0.25 -15.23
CA LEU A 84 -21.56 -0.23 -15.31
C LEU A 84 -20.92 -0.73 -14.02
N ALA A 85 -21.44 -0.29 -12.86
CA ALA A 85 -20.96 -0.74 -11.56
C ALA A 85 -21.06 -2.26 -11.40
N LYS A 86 -22.20 -2.85 -11.75
CA LYS A 86 -22.40 -4.32 -11.71
C LYS A 86 -21.43 -5.05 -12.64
N MET A 87 -21.28 -4.58 -13.88
CA MET A 87 -20.39 -5.21 -14.87
C MET A 87 -18.92 -5.16 -14.44
N ARG A 88 -18.49 -4.09 -13.76
CA ARG A 88 -17.15 -4.01 -13.17
C ARG A 88 -16.96 -5.03 -12.03
N VAL A 89 -17.98 -5.31 -11.23
CA VAL A 89 -17.90 -6.38 -10.21
C VAL A 89 -17.70 -7.74 -10.89
N GLU A 90 -18.45 -8.04 -11.95
CA GLU A 90 -18.29 -9.31 -12.68
C GLU A 90 -16.88 -9.46 -13.25
N ALA A 91 -16.39 -8.41 -13.94
CA ALA A 91 -15.04 -8.38 -14.48
C ALA A 91 -13.96 -8.47 -13.39
N ALA A 92 -14.18 -7.82 -12.25
CA ALA A 92 -13.22 -7.84 -11.14
C ALA A 92 -13.01 -9.24 -10.60
N PHE A 93 -14.08 -9.97 -10.30
CA PHE A 93 -13.95 -11.34 -9.79
C PHE A 93 -13.42 -12.33 -10.83
N GLU A 94 -13.71 -12.13 -12.13
CA GLU A 94 -13.04 -12.88 -13.19
C GLU A 94 -11.52 -12.64 -13.17
N MET A 95 -11.07 -11.39 -13.05
CA MET A 95 -9.65 -11.05 -13.02
C MET A 95 -8.95 -11.61 -11.77
N PHE A 96 -9.58 -11.51 -10.61
CA PHE A 96 -9.04 -12.05 -9.36
C PHE A 96 -8.83 -13.56 -9.46
N GLU A 97 -9.78 -14.29 -10.05
CA GLU A 97 -9.66 -15.72 -10.29
C GLU A 97 -8.54 -16.06 -11.29
N LYS A 98 -8.46 -15.33 -12.41
CA LYS A 98 -7.41 -15.55 -13.42
C LYS A 98 -6.02 -15.35 -12.85
N LEU A 99 -5.81 -14.32 -12.01
CA LEU A 99 -4.50 -14.02 -11.40
C LEU A 99 -4.22 -14.82 -10.11
N ASP A 100 -5.17 -15.61 -9.64
CA ASP A 100 -5.13 -16.24 -8.30
C ASP A 100 -4.89 -15.23 -7.16
N ALA A 101 -5.38 -14.00 -7.32
CA ALA A 101 -5.23 -12.92 -6.35
C ALA A 101 -6.14 -13.18 -5.12
N PRO A 102 -5.57 -13.36 -3.91
CA PRO A 102 -6.37 -13.65 -2.72
C PRO A 102 -7.18 -12.45 -2.22
N PHE A 103 -6.79 -11.23 -2.59
CA PHE A 103 -7.37 -10.01 -2.07
C PHE A 103 -7.67 -8.96 -3.15
N PHE A 104 -8.48 -7.98 -2.77
CA PHE A 104 -8.69 -6.72 -3.50
C PHE A 104 -8.88 -5.56 -2.52
N ALA A 105 -8.77 -4.33 -3.03
CA ALA A 105 -9.00 -3.10 -2.31
C ALA A 105 -9.84 -2.12 -3.13
N PHE A 106 -10.66 -1.27 -2.49
CA PHE A 106 -11.50 -0.29 -3.20
C PHE A 106 -11.81 0.98 -2.38
N HIS A 107 -12.02 2.09 -3.09
CA HIS A 107 -12.77 3.22 -2.56
C HIS A 107 -14.27 3.01 -2.75
N ASP A 108 -15.07 3.48 -1.81
CA ASP A 108 -16.53 3.47 -1.92
C ASP A 108 -17.07 4.07 -3.25
N ARG A 109 -16.40 5.09 -3.80
CA ARG A 109 -16.74 5.72 -5.09
C ARG A 109 -16.24 4.98 -6.33
N ASP A 110 -15.40 3.97 -6.18
CA ASP A 110 -14.95 3.13 -7.31
C ASP A 110 -16.03 2.13 -7.71
N ILE A 111 -16.69 1.57 -6.69
CA ILE A 111 -17.62 0.45 -6.86
C ILE A 111 -19.04 0.90 -7.15
N ALA A 112 -19.46 2.09 -6.71
CA ALA A 112 -20.81 2.59 -6.92
C ALA A 112 -20.84 4.09 -7.27
N PRO A 113 -21.72 4.54 -8.19
CA PRO A 113 -21.88 5.95 -8.52
C PRO A 113 -22.58 6.72 -7.39
N GLU A 114 -22.18 7.97 -7.20
CA GLU A 114 -22.91 8.90 -6.33
C GLU A 114 -24.33 9.15 -6.88
N GLY A 115 -25.29 9.27 -5.96
CA GLY A 115 -26.61 9.80 -6.25
C GLY A 115 -26.68 11.32 -6.06
N SER A 116 -27.89 11.87 -6.17
CA SER A 116 -28.16 13.29 -5.93
C SER A 116 -28.07 13.69 -4.45
N THR A 117 -28.15 12.73 -3.54
CA THR A 117 -28.06 12.92 -2.09
C THR A 117 -27.22 11.81 -1.47
N LEU A 118 -26.68 12.04 -0.25
CA LEU A 118 -25.96 11.01 0.49
C LEU A 118 -26.82 9.74 0.70
N LYS A 119 -28.13 9.90 0.88
CA LYS A 119 -29.06 8.76 1.02
C LYS A 119 -29.07 7.90 -0.24
N GLU A 120 -29.20 8.52 -1.40
CA GLU A 120 -29.19 7.81 -2.70
C GLU A 120 -27.81 7.19 -2.98
N THR A 121 -26.72 7.92 -2.70
CA THR A 121 -25.35 7.38 -2.77
C THR A 121 -25.20 6.12 -1.93
N ASN A 122 -25.68 6.12 -0.69
CA ASN A 122 -25.61 4.95 0.19
C ASN A 122 -26.48 3.79 -0.32
N GLN A 123 -27.64 4.06 -0.91
CA GLN A 123 -28.49 3.03 -1.51
C GLN A 123 -27.83 2.37 -2.73
N ASN A 124 -27.15 3.15 -3.57
CA ASN A 124 -26.36 2.63 -4.69
C ASN A 124 -25.21 1.76 -4.17
N LEU A 125 -24.49 2.23 -3.15
CA LEU A 125 -23.39 1.50 -2.52
C LEU A 125 -23.87 0.17 -1.94
N ASP A 126 -24.99 0.15 -1.21
CA ASP A 126 -25.56 -1.06 -0.60
C ASP A 126 -25.86 -2.15 -1.63
N MET A 127 -26.36 -1.76 -2.82
CA MET A 127 -26.64 -2.70 -3.89
C MET A 127 -25.36 -3.39 -4.39
N ILE A 128 -24.29 -2.63 -4.58
CA ILE A 128 -23.02 -3.18 -5.08
C ILE A 128 -22.28 -3.96 -4.00
N VAL A 129 -22.31 -3.48 -2.75
CA VAL A 129 -21.75 -4.22 -1.60
C VAL A 129 -22.43 -5.57 -1.43
N GLY A 130 -23.76 -5.64 -1.57
CA GLY A 130 -24.50 -6.90 -1.57
C GLY A 130 -24.04 -7.87 -2.67
N MET A 131 -23.84 -7.36 -3.88
CA MET A 131 -23.31 -8.15 -5.00
C MET A 131 -21.89 -8.65 -4.74
N ILE A 132 -20.97 -7.76 -4.32
CA ILE A 132 -19.58 -8.11 -3.97
C ILE A 132 -19.56 -9.21 -2.90
N LYS A 133 -20.40 -9.10 -1.86
CA LYS A 133 -20.51 -10.10 -0.80
C LYS A 133 -20.85 -11.48 -1.34
N ASP A 134 -21.78 -11.58 -2.29
CA ASP A 134 -22.14 -12.85 -2.92
C ASP A 134 -20.99 -13.43 -3.75
N TYR A 135 -20.27 -12.59 -4.51
CA TYR A 135 -19.08 -13.02 -5.25
C TYR A 135 -17.92 -13.47 -4.35
N MET A 136 -17.68 -12.78 -3.23
CA MET A 136 -16.66 -13.19 -2.24
C MET A 136 -16.97 -14.57 -1.65
N ARG A 137 -18.24 -14.87 -1.37
CA ARG A 137 -18.67 -16.18 -0.85
C ARG A 137 -18.38 -17.33 -1.83
N ASN A 138 -18.47 -17.07 -3.13
CA ASN A 138 -18.30 -18.10 -4.17
C ASN A 138 -16.84 -18.27 -4.63
N SER A 139 -16.03 -17.20 -4.58
CA SER A 139 -14.64 -17.20 -5.07
C SER A 139 -13.59 -17.47 -3.99
N GLY A 140 -13.89 -17.16 -2.72
CA GLY A 140 -12.91 -17.19 -1.63
C GLY A 140 -11.95 -15.99 -1.60
N VAL A 141 -12.09 -15.05 -2.54
CA VAL A 141 -11.38 -13.77 -2.54
C VAL A 141 -11.88 -12.92 -1.36
N LYS A 142 -10.95 -12.23 -0.70
CA LYS A 142 -11.22 -11.43 0.50
C LYS A 142 -10.97 -9.94 0.26
N LEU A 143 -11.53 -9.10 1.11
CA LEU A 143 -11.27 -7.67 1.09
C LEU A 143 -10.05 -7.37 1.97
N LEU A 144 -8.94 -6.90 1.38
CA LEU A 144 -7.78 -6.50 2.17
C LEU A 144 -8.13 -5.25 2.97
N TRP A 145 -8.67 -4.26 2.27
CA TRP A 145 -9.17 -3.04 2.87
C TRP A 145 -10.11 -2.30 1.92
N ASN A 146 -10.95 -1.46 2.50
CA ASN A 146 -11.66 -0.42 1.77
C ASN A 146 -11.37 0.94 2.39
N THR A 147 -11.71 1.98 1.65
CA THR A 147 -11.47 3.38 2.03
C THR A 147 -12.58 4.28 1.47
N ALA A 148 -12.61 5.54 1.91
CA ALA A 148 -13.52 6.55 1.41
C ALA A 148 -12.79 7.50 0.45
N ASN A 149 -13.27 7.64 -0.78
CA ASN A 149 -12.78 8.69 -1.67
C ASN A 149 -13.32 10.04 -1.22
N MET A 150 -12.48 10.80 -0.51
CA MET A 150 -12.77 12.14 0.00
C MET A 150 -11.97 13.23 -0.72
N PHE A 151 -11.68 13.02 -2.01
CA PHE A 151 -10.75 13.89 -2.76
C PHE A 151 -11.16 14.18 -4.21
N THR A 152 -12.00 13.35 -4.83
CA THR A 152 -12.45 13.55 -6.21
C THR A 152 -13.60 14.55 -6.32
N ASN A 153 -14.60 14.47 -5.43
CA ASN A 153 -15.80 15.30 -5.54
C ASN A 153 -15.49 16.79 -5.23
N PRO A 154 -16.08 17.77 -5.97
CA PRO A 154 -15.85 19.20 -5.74
C PRO A 154 -16.07 19.69 -4.31
N ARG A 155 -16.90 19.00 -3.51
CA ARG A 155 -17.11 19.36 -2.08
C ARG A 155 -15.82 19.33 -1.26
N PHE A 156 -14.81 18.56 -1.67
CA PHE A 156 -13.54 18.38 -0.96
C PHE A 156 -12.42 19.30 -1.44
N VAL A 157 -12.75 20.35 -2.21
CA VAL A 157 -11.75 21.29 -2.77
C VAL A 157 -10.86 21.95 -1.71
N HIS A 158 -11.32 22.03 -0.46
CA HIS A 158 -10.57 22.62 0.66
C HIS A 158 -10.23 21.60 1.76
N GLY A 159 -10.18 20.31 1.43
CA GLY A 159 -10.01 19.23 2.41
C GLY A 159 -11.33 18.60 2.83
N ALA A 160 -11.22 17.53 3.62
CA ALA A 160 -12.36 16.78 4.13
C ALA A 160 -12.47 16.96 5.65
N ALA A 161 -11.64 16.27 6.43
CA ALA A 161 -11.50 16.52 7.86
C ALA A 161 -10.78 17.85 8.14
N THR A 162 -9.94 18.32 7.22
CA THR A 162 -9.23 19.60 7.33
C THR A 162 -9.98 20.76 6.68
N SER A 163 -11.23 20.53 6.25
CA SER A 163 -12.02 21.57 5.58
C SER A 163 -12.27 22.79 6.47
N CYS A 164 -12.16 23.97 5.87
CA CYS A 164 -12.64 25.22 6.47
C CYS A 164 -14.18 25.29 6.55
N ASN A 165 -14.91 24.36 5.94
CA ASN A 165 -16.36 24.25 5.98
C ASN A 165 -16.83 23.07 6.85
N ALA A 166 -17.50 23.35 7.96
CA ALA A 166 -18.02 22.34 8.87
C ALA A 166 -19.04 21.37 8.24
N ASP A 167 -19.78 21.79 7.20
CA ASP A 167 -20.71 20.92 6.49
C ASP A 167 -19.95 19.84 5.68
N VAL A 168 -18.76 20.17 5.18
CA VAL A 168 -17.88 19.21 4.48
C VAL A 168 -17.29 18.22 5.47
N PHE A 169 -16.86 18.68 6.65
CA PHE A 169 -16.44 17.79 7.74
C PHE A 169 -17.54 16.78 8.10
N ALA A 170 -18.79 17.27 8.26
CA ALA A 170 -19.93 16.42 8.56
C ALA A 170 -20.22 15.39 7.45
N TYR A 171 -20.14 15.80 6.18
CA TYR A 171 -20.30 14.90 5.05
C TYR A 171 -19.21 13.83 5.00
N ALA A 172 -17.94 14.22 5.17
CA ALA A 172 -16.80 13.31 5.22
C ALA A 172 -16.95 12.27 6.33
N ALA A 173 -17.38 12.71 7.53
CA ALA A 173 -17.61 11.81 8.66
C ALA A 173 -18.74 10.81 8.36
N ALA A 174 -19.82 11.26 7.73
CA ALA A 174 -20.91 10.38 7.32
C ALA A 174 -20.49 9.37 6.23
N GLN A 175 -19.59 9.76 5.32
CA GLN A 175 -19.02 8.87 4.32
C GLN A 175 -18.10 7.81 4.95
N VAL A 176 -17.19 8.20 5.85
CA VAL A 176 -16.32 7.26 6.57
C VAL A 176 -17.11 6.32 7.47
N LYS A 177 -18.16 6.81 8.14
CA LYS A 177 -19.11 5.98 8.89
C LYS A 177 -19.65 4.85 8.02
N LYS A 178 -20.14 5.17 6.80
CA LYS A 178 -20.65 4.17 5.85
C LYS A 178 -19.55 3.24 5.33
N GLY A 179 -18.34 3.76 5.13
CA GLY A 179 -17.15 2.99 4.77
C GLY A 179 -16.81 1.93 5.82
N LEU A 180 -16.84 2.27 7.12
CA LEU A 180 -16.59 1.35 8.23
C LEU A 180 -17.67 0.27 8.36
N GLU A 181 -18.93 0.63 8.15
CA GLU A 181 -20.03 -0.36 8.08
C GLU A 181 -19.80 -1.36 6.94
N THR A 182 -19.38 -0.86 5.77
CA THR A 182 -19.03 -1.68 4.60
C THR A 182 -17.84 -2.58 4.88
N ALA A 183 -16.81 -2.05 5.54
CA ALA A 183 -15.62 -2.78 5.96
C ALA A 183 -15.99 -3.97 6.85
N LYS A 184 -16.83 -3.72 7.85
CA LYS A 184 -17.34 -4.77 8.75
C LYS A 184 -18.20 -5.79 7.99
N GLU A 185 -19.08 -5.34 7.11
CA GLU A 185 -19.99 -6.22 6.37
C GLU A 185 -19.25 -7.19 5.44
N LEU A 186 -18.23 -6.70 4.74
CA LEU A 186 -17.41 -7.50 3.82
C LEU A 186 -16.23 -8.20 4.50
N GLY A 187 -16.02 -7.94 5.80
CA GLY A 187 -14.92 -8.54 6.55
C GLY A 187 -13.54 -8.04 6.12
N ALA A 188 -13.41 -6.74 5.84
CA ALA A 188 -12.15 -6.10 5.53
C ALA A 188 -11.13 -6.34 6.66
N GLU A 189 -9.89 -6.67 6.30
CA GLU A 189 -8.82 -6.87 7.29
C GLU A 189 -8.25 -5.54 7.79
N ASN A 190 -8.37 -4.47 6.98
CA ASN A 190 -7.89 -3.13 7.30
C ASN A 190 -8.85 -2.07 6.74
N TYR A 191 -8.74 -0.82 7.23
CA TYR A 191 -9.42 0.35 6.67
C TYR A 191 -8.40 1.48 6.50
N VAL A 192 -8.29 2.01 5.28
CA VAL A 192 -7.24 2.96 4.91
C VAL A 192 -7.77 4.40 4.97
N PHE A 193 -6.89 5.33 5.33
CA PHE A 193 -7.05 6.77 5.23
C PHE A 193 -5.89 7.33 4.42
N TRP A 194 -6.16 7.72 3.17
CA TRP A 194 -5.24 8.52 2.37
C TRP A 194 -5.72 9.97 2.33
N GLY A 195 -4.88 10.89 2.80
CA GLY A 195 -5.19 12.30 2.98
C GLY A 195 -5.13 13.15 1.72
N GLY A 196 -5.64 12.68 0.57
CA GLY A 196 -5.42 13.34 -0.73
C GLY A 196 -5.83 14.82 -0.81
N ARG A 197 -6.72 15.32 0.05
CA ARG A 197 -7.01 16.77 0.20
C ARG A 197 -6.72 17.30 1.61
N GLU A 198 -6.20 16.47 2.50
CA GLU A 198 -5.86 16.81 3.88
C GLU A 198 -4.46 17.43 3.92
N GLY A 199 -4.41 18.70 3.52
CA GLY A 199 -3.19 19.47 3.32
C GLY A 199 -3.54 20.87 2.88
N TYR A 200 -2.57 21.59 2.33
CA TYR A 200 -2.80 22.95 1.83
C TYR A 200 -2.23 23.17 0.43
N GLU A 201 -2.80 24.17 -0.26
CA GLU A 201 -2.23 24.74 -1.48
C GLU A 201 -1.38 25.98 -1.17
N THR A 202 -1.78 26.80 -0.18
CA THR A 202 -1.04 27.97 0.30
C THR A 202 -1.19 28.17 1.81
N LEU A 203 -0.10 28.51 2.50
CA LEU A 203 -0.15 28.81 3.94
C LEU A 203 -0.87 30.13 4.27
N LEU A 204 -1.08 31.02 3.29
CA LEU A 204 -1.66 32.34 3.52
C LEU A 204 -3.12 32.30 4.00
N ASN A 205 -3.83 31.20 3.74
CA ASN A 205 -5.22 30.99 4.16
C ASN A 205 -5.40 29.71 5.00
N THR A 206 -4.31 29.13 5.50
CA THR A 206 -4.34 27.85 6.22
C THR A 206 -4.03 28.07 7.70
N ASP A 207 -4.97 27.72 8.59
CA ASP A 207 -4.68 27.55 10.01
C ASP A 207 -4.24 26.10 10.25
N LEU A 208 -2.94 25.87 10.09
CA LEU A 208 -2.34 24.53 10.16
C LEU A 208 -2.68 23.80 11.47
N LYS A 209 -2.66 24.51 12.60
CA LYS A 209 -2.92 23.88 13.90
C LYS A 209 -4.38 23.48 14.03
N PHE A 210 -5.29 24.35 13.60
CA PHE A 210 -6.72 24.05 13.61
C PHE A 210 -7.07 22.86 12.72
N GLU A 211 -6.50 22.80 11.52
CA GLU A 211 -6.73 21.70 10.58
C GLU A 211 -6.19 20.37 11.12
N LEU A 212 -4.96 20.33 11.64
CA LEU A 212 -4.39 19.13 12.27
C LEU A 212 -5.20 18.69 13.50
N ASP A 213 -5.72 19.63 14.30
CA ASP A 213 -6.60 19.30 15.42
C ASP A 213 -7.92 18.67 14.95
N ASN A 214 -8.49 19.15 13.84
CA ASN A 214 -9.71 18.58 13.26
C ASN A 214 -9.46 17.21 12.63
N LEU A 215 -8.34 17.01 11.93
CA LEU A 215 -7.95 15.70 11.42
C LEU A 215 -7.83 14.68 12.57
N ALA A 216 -7.21 15.08 13.68
CA ALA A 216 -7.11 14.23 14.87
C ALA A 216 -8.49 13.93 15.49
N ARG A 217 -9.38 14.93 15.62
CA ARG A 217 -10.76 14.72 16.08
C ARG A 217 -11.51 13.72 15.20
N PHE A 218 -11.37 13.86 13.88
CA PHE A 218 -11.99 12.98 12.90
C PHE A 218 -11.51 11.53 13.04
N MET A 219 -10.20 11.32 13.18
CA MET A 219 -9.62 9.99 13.38
C MET A 219 -10.05 9.35 14.70
N HIS A 220 -10.11 10.13 15.79
CA HIS A 220 -10.67 9.64 17.07
C HIS A 220 -12.15 9.23 16.93
N MET A 221 -12.97 10.02 16.24
CA MET A 221 -14.37 9.67 15.95
C MET A 221 -14.48 8.37 15.14
N ALA A 222 -13.62 8.18 14.12
CA ALA A 222 -13.61 6.96 13.34
C ALA A 222 -13.22 5.73 14.19
N VAL A 223 -12.23 5.87 15.08
CA VAL A 223 -11.83 4.82 16.01
C VAL A 223 -12.96 4.46 16.97
N ASP A 224 -13.60 5.47 17.55
CA ASP A 224 -14.71 5.26 18.48
C ASP A 224 -15.90 4.60 17.79
N TYR A 225 -16.21 4.99 16.56
CA TYR A 225 -17.27 4.38 15.79
C TYR A 225 -16.95 2.93 15.38
N ALA A 226 -15.71 2.65 14.98
CA ALA A 226 -15.27 1.28 14.71
C ALA A 226 -15.44 0.38 15.94
N LYS A 227 -15.12 0.87 17.14
CA LYS A 227 -15.37 0.15 18.41
C LYS A 227 -16.86 -0.04 18.66
N GLU A 228 -17.68 1.00 18.45
CA GLU A 228 -19.13 0.96 18.63
C GLU A 228 -19.77 -0.14 17.77
N ILE A 229 -19.37 -0.23 16.50
CA ILE A 229 -19.89 -1.25 15.60
C ILE A 229 -19.14 -2.58 15.73
N GLY A 230 -18.09 -2.71 16.55
CA GLY A 230 -17.30 -3.93 16.67
C GLY A 230 -16.54 -4.31 15.40
N TYR A 231 -16.06 -3.33 14.64
CA TYR A 231 -15.07 -3.54 13.58
C TYR A 231 -13.67 -3.68 14.19
N THR A 232 -12.96 -4.75 13.84
CA THR A 232 -11.65 -5.09 14.43
C THR A 232 -10.49 -5.02 13.44
N GLY A 233 -10.74 -4.59 12.19
CA GLY A 233 -9.67 -4.44 11.22
C GLY A 233 -8.71 -3.31 11.60
N GLN A 234 -7.47 -3.40 11.13
CA GLN A 234 -6.42 -2.42 11.43
C GLN A 234 -6.70 -1.11 10.69
N PHE A 235 -6.64 0.03 11.37
CA PHE A 235 -6.64 1.32 10.69
C PHE A 235 -5.27 1.64 10.13
N LEU A 236 -5.22 2.19 8.92
CA LEU A 236 -3.99 2.51 8.22
C LEU A 236 -4.02 3.97 7.74
N ILE A 237 -2.95 4.72 7.99
CA ILE A 237 -2.71 6.00 7.30
C ILE A 237 -1.73 5.72 6.16
N GLU A 238 -1.99 6.31 5.00
CA GLU A 238 -1.15 6.15 3.81
C GLU A 238 -0.40 7.46 3.51
N PRO A 239 0.88 7.57 3.90
CA PRO A 239 1.61 8.81 3.75
C PRO A 239 1.86 9.18 2.29
N LYS A 240 1.74 10.46 1.96
CA LYS A 240 2.14 11.07 0.69
C LYS A 240 2.57 12.52 0.93
N PRO A 241 3.64 13.02 0.28
CA PRO A 241 4.16 14.37 0.56
C PRO A 241 3.33 15.52 -0.02
N LYS A 242 2.65 15.29 -1.14
CA LYS A 242 2.00 16.30 -2.00
C LYS A 242 1.25 15.58 -3.11
N GLU A 243 0.63 16.37 -4.00
CA GLU A 243 -0.15 15.90 -5.15
C GLU A 243 -1.42 15.16 -4.73
N PRO A 244 -2.60 15.82 -4.77
CA PRO A 244 -2.87 17.08 -5.46
C PRO A 244 -2.63 18.37 -4.64
N THR A 245 -2.27 18.28 -3.36
CA THR A 245 -1.93 19.44 -2.52
C THR A 245 -0.51 19.93 -2.77
N THR A 246 -0.18 21.16 -2.38
CA THR A 246 1.21 21.64 -2.35
C THR A 246 2.00 20.93 -1.25
N HIS A 247 1.34 20.69 -0.12
CA HIS A 247 1.86 19.93 1.02
C HIS A 247 0.71 19.13 1.63
N GLN A 248 0.88 17.82 1.74
CA GLN A 248 -0.03 16.91 2.44
C GLN A 248 0.51 16.60 3.84
N TYR A 249 -0.37 16.59 4.84
CA TYR A 249 0.03 16.58 6.25
C TYR A 249 0.72 15.29 6.69
N ASP A 250 0.23 14.16 6.20
CA ASP A 250 0.82 12.83 6.29
C ASP A 250 1.96 12.67 5.27
N THR A 251 2.99 13.52 5.37
CA THR A 251 4.02 13.67 4.33
C THR A 251 4.84 12.41 4.03
N ASP A 252 5.26 11.73 5.10
CA ASP A 252 6.10 10.53 5.10
C ASP A 252 5.86 9.74 6.40
N ALA A 253 6.52 8.59 6.55
CA ALA A 253 6.38 7.73 7.72
C ALA A 253 6.71 8.48 9.02
N ALA A 254 7.80 9.26 9.04
CA ALA A 254 8.25 9.95 10.25
C ALA A 254 7.25 11.03 10.70
N THR A 255 6.80 11.86 9.76
CA THR A 255 5.80 12.91 9.98
C THR A 255 4.48 12.31 10.44
N THR A 256 4.03 11.25 9.78
CA THR A 256 2.78 10.56 10.14
C THR A 256 2.86 9.93 11.53
N ILE A 257 3.99 9.30 11.87
CA ILE A 257 4.23 8.76 13.21
C ILE A 257 4.24 9.87 14.26
N ALA A 258 4.83 11.04 13.96
CA ALA A 258 4.83 12.18 14.86
C ALA A 258 3.42 12.69 15.12
N PHE A 259 2.58 12.81 14.08
CA PHE A 259 1.16 13.16 14.21
C PHE A 259 0.42 12.15 15.10
N LEU A 260 0.56 10.85 14.81
CA LEU A 260 -0.11 9.79 15.56
C LEU A 260 0.28 9.84 17.05
N LYS A 261 1.56 10.00 17.36
CA LYS A 261 2.04 10.11 18.74
C LYS A 261 1.57 11.38 19.44
N GLN A 262 1.59 12.51 18.74
CA GLN A 262 1.15 13.80 19.28
C GLN A 262 -0.33 13.77 19.72
N TYR A 263 -1.17 13.04 18.98
CA TYR A 263 -2.61 12.97 19.24
C TYR A 263 -3.06 11.65 19.90
N GLY A 264 -2.13 10.79 20.31
CA GLY A 264 -2.43 9.53 21.01
C GLY A 264 -3.17 8.49 20.17
N LEU A 265 -2.89 8.45 18.86
CA LEU A 265 -3.51 7.56 17.87
C LEU A 265 -2.62 6.38 17.47
N ASP A 266 -1.35 6.35 17.91
CA ASP A 266 -0.35 5.34 17.52
C ASP A 266 -0.63 3.92 18.01
N ASN A 267 -1.58 3.75 18.96
CA ASN A 267 -2.09 2.43 19.36
C ASN A 267 -3.25 1.92 18.50
N HIS A 268 -3.77 2.74 17.59
CA HIS A 268 -4.93 2.43 16.76
C HIS A 268 -4.58 2.34 15.27
N PHE A 269 -3.57 3.08 14.84
CA PHE A 269 -3.17 3.17 13.45
C PHE A 269 -1.81 2.51 13.20
N LYS A 270 -1.65 1.97 12.01
CA LYS A 270 -0.37 1.63 11.38
C LYS A 270 -0.26 2.37 10.05
N LEU A 271 0.83 2.16 9.33
CA LEU A 271 1.07 2.80 8.04
C LEU A 271 0.81 1.82 6.88
N ASN A 272 0.15 2.32 5.84
CA ASN A 272 0.16 1.74 4.50
C ASN A 272 1.24 2.49 3.70
N LEU A 273 2.32 1.81 3.32
CA LEU A 273 3.44 2.48 2.65
C LEU A 273 3.46 2.19 1.16
N GLU A 274 3.55 3.26 0.37
CA GLU A 274 3.62 3.18 -1.08
C GLU A 274 5.02 3.60 -1.59
N ALA A 275 5.54 2.86 -2.58
CA ALA A 275 6.86 3.13 -3.12
C ALA A 275 6.95 4.47 -3.88
N ASN A 276 5.96 4.81 -4.71
CA ASN A 276 5.97 6.08 -5.44
C ASN A 276 5.83 7.27 -4.47
N HIS A 277 4.97 7.18 -3.45
CA HIS A 277 4.87 8.21 -2.41
C HIS A 277 6.18 8.41 -1.64
N ALA A 278 6.84 7.31 -1.23
CA ALA A 278 8.14 7.36 -0.55
C ALA A 278 9.19 8.12 -1.36
N THR A 279 9.33 7.77 -2.65
CA THR A 279 10.31 8.43 -3.54
C THR A 279 9.96 9.87 -3.86
N LEU A 280 8.67 10.20 -3.96
CA LEU A 280 8.20 11.57 -4.14
C LEU A 280 8.52 12.47 -2.93
N ALA A 281 8.65 11.88 -1.74
CA ALA A 281 9.05 12.55 -0.50
C ALA A 281 10.58 12.71 -0.37
N GLY A 282 11.35 12.15 -1.31
CA GLY A 282 12.81 12.18 -1.29
C GLY A 282 13.44 11.01 -0.53
N HIS A 283 12.66 9.98 -0.19
CA HIS A 283 13.12 8.79 0.53
C HIS A 283 13.22 7.58 -0.41
N THR A 284 14.00 6.56 -0.03
CA THR A 284 13.89 5.26 -0.71
C THR A 284 12.72 4.47 -0.13
N PHE A 285 12.18 3.52 -0.88
CA PHE A 285 11.04 2.73 -0.40
C PHE A 285 11.41 1.91 0.86
N GLU A 286 12.59 1.29 0.88
CA GLU A 286 13.08 0.56 2.05
C GLU A 286 13.41 1.45 3.26
N HIS A 287 13.66 2.75 3.05
CA HIS A 287 13.80 3.71 4.16
C HIS A 287 12.48 3.82 4.91
N GLU A 288 11.38 4.10 4.20
CA GLU A 288 10.06 4.28 4.80
C GLU A 288 9.58 3.00 5.48
N LEU A 289 9.79 1.84 4.84
CA LEU A 289 9.47 0.53 5.43
C LEU A 289 10.26 0.30 6.72
N ARG A 290 11.55 0.62 6.73
CA ARG A 290 12.39 0.49 7.93
C ARG A 290 11.93 1.44 9.03
N MET A 291 11.61 2.69 8.70
CA MET A 291 11.10 3.69 9.66
C MET A 291 9.81 3.20 10.31
N ALA A 292 8.83 2.74 9.53
CA ALA A 292 7.60 2.17 10.08
C ALA A 292 7.87 0.92 10.94
N ARG A 293 8.74 0.01 10.48
CA ARG A 293 9.08 -1.23 11.20
C ARG A 293 9.71 -0.98 12.56
N VAL A 294 10.73 -0.12 12.65
CA VAL A 294 11.43 0.12 13.93
C VAL A 294 10.54 0.80 14.97
N HIS A 295 9.47 1.47 14.52
CA HIS A 295 8.44 2.03 15.38
C HIS A 295 7.27 1.07 15.67
N GLY A 296 7.26 -0.13 15.08
CA GLY A 296 6.18 -1.13 15.25
C GLY A 296 4.90 -0.79 14.49
N LEU A 297 4.98 0.12 13.51
CA LEU A 297 3.85 0.70 12.80
C LEU A 297 3.79 0.33 11.32
N LEU A 298 4.63 -0.60 10.84
CA LEU A 298 4.47 -1.17 9.49
C LEU A 298 3.20 -2.04 9.43
N GLY A 299 2.21 -1.60 8.64
CA GLY A 299 0.89 -2.22 8.54
C GLY A 299 0.65 -2.92 7.20
N SER A 300 0.71 -2.18 6.10
CA SER A 300 0.46 -2.70 4.74
C SER A 300 1.34 -1.97 3.72
N VAL A 301 1.33 -2.43 2.48
CA VAL A 301 2.09 -1.84 1.39
C VAL A 301 1.26 -1.71 0.13
N ASP A 302 1.38 -0.55 -0.52
CA ASP A 302 1.03 -0.38 -1.92
C ASP A 302 2.27 -0.60 -2.79
N ALA A 303 2.19 -1.67 -3.57
CA ALA A 303 3.23 -2.26 -4.38
C ALA A 303 3.22 -1.66 -5.78
N ASN A 304 3.82 -0.48 -5.91
CA ASN A 304 4.05 0.19 -7.19
C ASN A 304 5.51 0.65 -7.32
N GLN A 305 5.80 1.47 -8.32
CA GLN A 305 7.05 2.20 -8.43
C GLN A 305 6.80 3.59 -9.04
N GLY A 306 7.63 4.55 -8.63
CA GLY A 306 7.74 5.84 -9.29
C GLY A 306 8.82 5.88 -10.36
N HIS A 307 8.80 6.93 -11.18
CA HIS A 307 9.92 7.22 -12.04
C HIS A 307 10.84 8.27 -11.38
N PRO A 308 12.13 7.97 -11.12
CA PRO A 308 13.01 8.82 -10.30
C PRO A 308 13.31 10.21 -10.90
N LEU A 309 13.00 10.41 -12.18
CA LEU A 309 13.17 11.69 -12.88
C LEU A 309 11.87 12.49 -13.04
N LEU A 310 10.73 11.97 -12.59
CA LEU A 310 9.43 12.61 -12.72
C LEU A 310 8.95 13.02 -11.32
N GLY A 311 8.56 14.29 -11.17
CA GLY A 311 8.18 14.87 -9.88
C GLY A 311 6.71 14.71 -9.52
N TRP A 312 6.07 13.64 -10.01
CA TRP A 312 4.65 13.32 -9.81
C TRP A 312 4.45 11.81 -9.75
N ASP A 313 3.26 11.41 -9.33
CA ASP A 313 2.89 10.01 -9.17
C ASP A 313 2.62 9.31 -10.50
N THR A 314 3.42 8.29 -10.79
CA THR A 314 3.34 7.54 -12.04
C THR A 314 2.58 6.23 -11.90
N ASP A 315 2.47 5.69 -10.68
CA ASP A 315 1.79 4.46 -10.30
C ASP A 315 2.18 3.30 -11.23
N GLU A 316 3.48 3.12 -11.51
CA GLU A 316 3.96 2.04 -12.35
C GLU A 316 3.92 0.71 -11.62
N PHE A 317 3.67 -0.38 -12.36
CA PHE A 317 3.86 -1.71 -11.78
C PHE A 317 5.34 -1.92 -11.42
N PRO A 318 5.61 -2.54 -10.26
CA PRO A 318 6.97 -2.69 -9.74
C PRO A 318 7.74 -3.70 -10.61
N THR A 319 8.85 -3.27 -11.18
CA THR A 319 9.73 -4.11 -12.02
C THR A 319 11.21 -3.97 -11.65
N ASP A 320 11.56 -3.05 -10.76
CA ASP A 320 12.90 -2.97 -10.18
C ASP A 320 13.12 -4.05 -9.10
N LEU A 321 14.01 -4.99 -9.42
CA LEU A 321 14.35 -6.11 -8.53
C LEU A 321 15.14 -5.66 -7.29
N TYR A 322 15.85 -4.53 -7.32
CA TYR A 322 16.52 -4.01 -6.14
C TYR A 322 15.50 -3.52 -5.11
N SER A 323 14.56 -2.68 -5.55
CA SER A 323 13.50 -2.14 -4.70
C SER A 323 12.63 -3.23 -4.11
N THR A 324 12.16 -4.20 -4.90
CA THR A 324 11.34 -5.32 -4.39
C THR A 324 12.10 -6.22 -3.42
N THR A 325 13.40 -6.48 -3.65
CA THR A 325 14.25 -7.25 -2.72
C THR A 325 14.43 -6.51 -1.39
N LEU A 326 14.78 -5.23 -1.42
CA LEU A 326 15.01 -4.44 -0.20
C LEU A 326 13.71 -4.18 0.57
N ALA A 327 12.59 -4.00 -0.14
CA ALA A 327 11.27 -3.90 0.48
C ALA A 327 10.88 -5.21 1.19
N MET A 328 10.99 -6.35 0.50
CA MET A 328 10.70 -7.65 1.10
C MET A 328 11.66 -7.97 2.26
N TYR A 329 12.90 -7.49 2.23
CA TYR A 329 13.82 -7.64 3.35
C TYR A 329 13.29 -6.95 4.62
N GLU A 330 12.84 -5.69 4.54
CA GLU A 330 12.23 -5.01 5.69
C GLU A 330 10.90 -5.66 6.11
N ILE A 331 10.07 -6.09 5.17
CA ILE A 331 8.81 -6.80 5.47
C ILE A 331 9.07 -8.09 6.23
N LEU A 332 10.05 -8.89 5.80
CA LEU A 332 10.42 -10.13 6.49
C LEU A 332 11.03 -9.85 7.87
N GLN A 333 11.86 -8.81 8.02
CA GLN A 333 12.38 -8.36 9.32
C GLN A 333 11.29 -7.87 10.27
N ASN A 334 10.11 -7.47 9.76
CA ASN A 334 8.92 -7.14 10.55
C ASN A 334 8.10 -8.38 10.97
N GLY A 335 8.45 -9.58 10.49
CA GLY A 335 7.64 -10.78 10.64
C GLY A 335 6.49 -10.88 9.63
N GLY A 336 6.51 -10.07 8.57
CA GLY A 336 5.45 -9.91 7.57
C GLY A 336 4.60 -8.65 7.79
N LEU A 337 3.45 -8.58 7.12
CA LEU A 337 2.53 -7.43 7.16
C LEU A 337 1.32 -7.61 8.11
N GLY A 338 1.25 -8.72 8.86
CA GLY A 338 0.09 -9.00 9.71
C GLY A 338 -1.21 -9.10 8.89
N SER A 339 -2.15 -8.18 9.12
CA SER A 339 -3.41 -8.07 8.36
C SER A 339 -3.25 -7.35 7.01
N GLY A 340 -2.14 -6.64 6.77
CA GLY A 340 -1.85 -5.98 5.49
C GLY A 340 -1.42 -6.95 4.40
N GLY A 341 -1.08 -6.41 3.23
CA GLY A 341 -0.67 -7.17 2.06
C GLY A 341 0.06 -6.28 1.05
N LEU A 342 0.38 -6.85 -0.12
CA LEU A 342 0.93 -6.11 -1.26
C LEU A 342 -0.22 -5.75 -2.20
N ASN A 343 -0.82 -4.58 -2.03
CA ASN A 343 -1.85 -4.09 -2.93
C ASN A 343 -1.20 -3.42 -4.15
N PHE A 344 -1.56 -3.84 -5.36
CA PHE A 344 -1.04 -3.21 -6.58
C PHE A 344 -1.78 -1.91 -6.84
N ASP A 345 -1.42 -0.85 -6.10
CA ASP A 345 -1.79 0.53 -6.41
C ASP A 345 -0.99 1.04 -7.62
N ALA A 346 -1.19 0.36 -8.74
CA ALA A 346 -0.48 0.58 -9.97
C ALA A 346 -1.43 0.51 -11.15
N LYS A 347 -1.15 1.31 -12.18
CA LYS A 347 -1.92 1.37 -13.43
C LYS A 347 -1.08 1.00 -14.64
N VAL A 348 -1.74 0.40 -15.62
CA VAL A 348 -1.15 0.25 -16.96
C VAL A 348 -0.81 1.62 -17.53
N ARG A 349 0.20 1.70 -18.40
CA ARG A 349 0.55 2.96 -19.05
C ARG A 349 -0.59 3.39 -19.96
N ARG A 350 -0.71 4.69 -20.21
CA ARG A 350 -1.72 5.24 -21.13
C ARG A 350 -1.68 4.59 -22.53
N SER A 351 -0.49 4.19 -22.98
CA SER A 351 -0.30 3.49 -24.26
C SER A 351 -0.53 1.97 -24.21
N SER A 352 -0.73 1.40 -23.03
CA SER A 352 -1.04 -0.01 -22.77
C SER A 352 -2.54 -0.13 -22.47
N PHE A 353 -3.34 0.08 -23.52
CA PHE A 353 -4.76 0.32 -23.41
C PHE A 353 -5.64 -0.92 -23.63
N GLU A 354 -5.07 -2.04 -24.04
CA GLU A 354 -5.83 -3.26 -24.34
C GLU A 354 -6.15 -4.03 -23.04
N PRO A 355 -7.23 -4.85 -23.00
CA PRO A 355 -7.57 -5.61 -21.81
C PRO A 355 -6.46 -6.56 -21.32
N ASP A 356 -5.71 -7.18 -22.23
CA ASP A 356 -4.64 -8.13 -21.91
C ASP A 356 -3.47 -7.45 -21.18
N ASP A 357 -3.25 -6.14 -21.39
CA ASP A 357 -2.22 -5.36 -20.72
C ASP A 357 -2.41 -5.33 -19.19
N LEU A 358 -3.66 -5.41 -18.72
CA LEU A 358 -3.94 -5.53 -17.29
C LEU A 358 -3.36 -6.83 -16.73
N ILE A 359 -3.44 -7.94 -17.47
CA ILE A 359 -2.89 -9.24 -17.04
C ILE A 359 -1.37 -9.20 -17.10
N TYR A 360 -0.77 -8.70 -18.19
CA TYR A 360 0.68 -8.59 -18.32
C TYR A 360 1.30 -7.76 -17.18
N ALA A 361 0.70 -6.61 -16.86
CA ALA A 361 1.22 -5.70 -15.85
C ALA A 361 1.19 -6.32 -14.44
N HIS A 362 0.09 -6.98 -14.09
CA HIS A 362 -0.01 -7.67 -12.79
C HIS A 362 0.94 -8.87 -12.69
N ILE A 363 1.11 -9.65 -13.77
CA ILE A 363 2.11 -10.74 -13.79
C ILE A 363 3.51 -10.17 -13.52
N ALA A 364 3.88 -9.07 -14.17
CA ALA A 364 5.18 -8.44 -13.99
C ALA A 364 5.41 -8.01 -12.53
N GLY A 365 4.42 -7.33 -11.91
CA GLY A 365 4.50 -6.92 -10.52
C GLY A 365 4.55 -8.09 -9.52
N MET A 366 3.71 -9.11 -9.74
CA MET A 366 3.68 -10.33 -8.91
C MET A 366 4.99 -11.11 -8.99
N ASP A 367 5.54 -11.31 -10.18
CA ASP A 367 6.83 -11.98 -10.36
C ASP A 367 7.99 -11.19 -9.75
N ALA A 368 7.99 -9.85 -9.87
CA ALA A 368 9.02 -9.01 -9.27
C ALA A 368 9.04 -9.12 -7.75
N PHE A 369 7.89 -9.03 -7.08
CA PHE A 369 7.80 -9.20 -5.63
C PHE A 369 8.04 -10.64 -5.18
N ALA A 370 7.60 -11.65 -5.93
CA ALA A 370 7.93 -13.05 -5.63
C ALA A 370 9.43 -13.32 -5.74
N ARG A 371 10.11 -12.72 -6.73
CA ARG A 371 11.57 -12.75 -6.84
C ARG A 371 12.22 -12.04 -5.64
N GLY A 372 11.75 -10.85 -5.29
CA GLY A 372 12.20 -10.09 -4.13
C GLY A 372 12.09 -10.88 -2.83
N LEU A 373 10.98 -11.61 -2.62
CA LEU A 373 10.77 -12.48 -1.46
C LEU A 373 11.84 -13.57 -1.36
N LYS A 374 12.12 -14.30 -2.45
CA LYS A 374 13.13 -15.36 -2.46
C LYS A 374 14.51 -14.83 -2.09
N VAL A 375 14.92 -13.74 -2.73
CA VAL A 375 16.23 -13.11 -2.53
C VAL A 375 16.35 -12.56 -1.11
N ALA A 376 15.34 -11.82 -0.64
CA ALA A 376 15.31 -11.25 0.70
C ALA A 376 15.36 -12.33 1.79
N HIS A 377 14.61 -13.42 1.61
CA HIS A 377 14.64 -14.54 2.55
C HIS A 377 16.03 -15.16 2.65
N LYS A 378 16.70 -15.39 1.51
CA LYS A 378 18.06 -15.95 1.48
C LYS A 378 19.06 -15.01 2.17
N LEU A 379 18.98 -13.70 1.92
CA LEU A 379 19.84 -12.69 2.55
C LEU A 379 19.73 -12.72 4.08
N ILE A 380 18.51 -12.89 4.61
CA ILE A 380 18.24 -12.98 6.06
C ILE A 380 18.72 -14.32 6.62
N GLU A 381 18.42 -15.43 5.94
CA GLU A 381 18.85 -16.78 6.34
C GLU A 381 20.37 -16.87 6.48
N ASP A 382 21.09 -16.32 5.50
CA ASP A 382 22.56 -16.30 5.47
C ASP A 382 23.16 -15.20 6.34
N ARG A 383 22.32 -14.40 7.02
CA ARG A 383 22.72 -13.31 7.92
C ARG A 383 23.66 -12.29 7.27
N VAL A 384 23.49 -12.06 5.97
CA VAL A 384 24.45 -11.33 5.12
C VAL A 384 24.70 -9.92 5.63
N PHE A 385 23.64 -9.22 6.04
CA PHE A 385 23.73 -7.84 6.53
C PHE A 385 23.74 -7.78 8.05
N GLU A 386 23.10 -8.74 8.73
CA GLU A 386 23.01 -8.84 10.18
C GLU A 386 24.41 -8.98 10.79
N ASP A 387 25.25 -9.86 10.25
CA ASP A 387 26.61 -10.07 10.76
C ASP A 387 27.50 -8.85 10.51
N VAL A 388 27.29 -8.13 9.40
CA VAL A 388 27.98 -6.88 9.09
C VAL A 388 27.59 -5.80 10.10
N ILE A 389 26.29 -5.65 10.39
CA ILE A 389 25.78 -4.68 11.37
C ILE A 389 26.27 -5.03 12.77
N GLN A 390 26.15 -6.29 13.20
CA GLN A 390 26.62 -6.74 14.51
C GLN A 390 28.12 -6.45 14.69
N HIS A 391 28.94 -6.78 13.69
CA HIS A 391 30.36 -6.48 13.73
C HIS A 391 30.63 -4.97 13.76
N ARG A 392 29.89 -4.17 12.97
CA ARG A 392 30.07 -2.72 12.89
C ARG A 392 29.81 -2.00 14.21
N TYR A 393 28.81 -2.45 14.99
CA TYR A 393 28.40 -1.81 16.25
C TYR A 393 28.93 -2.52 17.51
N ARG A 394 29.83 -3.50 17.36
CA ARG A 394 30.36 -4.33 18.47
C ARG A 394 30.99 -3.54 19.63
N SER A 395 31.50 -2.33 19.40
CA SER A 395 32.08 -1.52 20.48
C SER A 395 31.06 -1.11 21.55
N PHE A 396 29.76 -1.19 21.25
CA PHE A 396 28.68 -0.90 22.20
C PHE A 396 28.25 -2.11 23.04
N THR A 397 28.87 -3.27 22.86
CA THR A 397 28.58 -4.47 23.67
C THR A 397 29.57 -4.71 24.81
N GLU A 398 30.61 -3.88 24.93
CA GLU A 398 31.65 -3.99 25.97
C GLU A 398 32.19 -2.61 26.40
N GLY A 399 32.92 -2.58 27.51
CA GLY A 399 33.63 -1.40 28.00
C GLY A 399 32.78 -0.13 28.09
N ILE A 400 33.34 1.00 27.65
CA ILE A 400 32.66 2.31 27.70
C ILE A 400 31.38 2.34 26.85
N GLY A 401 31.33 1.57 25.75
CA GLY A 401 30.15 1.53 24.89
C GLY A 401 28.97 0.85 25.57
N LEU A 402 29.22 -0.21 26.33
CA LEU A 402 28.19 -0.86 27.15
C LEU A 402 27.71 0.08 28.28
N GLU A 403 28.61 0.83 28.92
CA GLU A 403 28.23 1.83 29.93
C GLU A 403 27.32 2.94 29.35
N ILE A 404 27.51 3.32 28.08
CA ILE A 404 26.63 4.27 27.39
C ILE A 404 25.24 3.68 27.20
N ILE A 405 25.13 2.48 26.64
CA ILE A 405 23.84 1.85 26.34
C ILE A 405 23.04 1.55 27.61
N GLU A 406 23.71 1.17 28.69
CA GLU A 406 23.07 0.88 29.98
C GLU A 406 22.81 2.14 30.83
N GLY A 407 23.10 3.34 30.31
CA GLY A 407 22.82 4.61 30.98
C GLY A 407 23.69 4.89 32.20
N ARG A 408 24.83 4.21 32.35
CA ARG A 408 25.79 4.42 33.44
C ARG A 408 26.81 5.52 33.16
N ALA A 409 27.13 5.73 31.88
CA ALA A 409 28.00 6.82 31.46
C ALA A 409 27.27 8.17 31.48
N ASN A 410 28.01 9.23 31.78
CA ASN A 410 27.57 10.62 31.64
C ASN A 410 28.70 11.48 31.06
N PHE A 411 28.46 12.76 30.81
CA PHE A 411 29.46 13.62 30.18
C PHE A 411 30.78 13.72 30.96
N HIS A 412 30.76 13.64 32.30
CA HIS A 412 32.01 13.65 33.09
C HIS A 412 32.80 12.35 32.88
N THR A 413 32.16 11.18 32.98
CA THR A 413 32.86 9.90 32.79
C THR A 413 33.36 9.73 31.35
N LEU A 414 32.59 10.21 30.36
CA LEU A 414 32.94 10.17 28.95
C LEU A 414 34.11 11.11 28.63
N GLU A 415 34.13 12.31 29.19
CA GLU A 415 35.27 13.23 29.07
C GLU A 415 36.53 12.59 29.66
N GLN A 416 36.46 12.03 30.87
CA GLN A 416 37.61 11.35 31.49
C GLN A 416 38.10 10.16 30.66
N TYR A 417 37.20 9.36 30.10
CA TYR A 417 37.57 8.29 29.17
C TYR A 417 38.31 8.85 27.94
N ALA A 418 37.75 9.89 27.31
CA ALA A 418 38.29 10.49 26.10
C ALA A 418 39.67 11.15 26.32
N LEU A 419 39.88 11.83 27.45
CA LEU A 419 41.17 12.44 27.81
C LEU A 419 42.31 11.42 27.92
N ASN A 420 41.98 10.17 28.30
CA ASN A 420 42.95 9.09 28.46
C ASN A 420 43.09 8.21 27.20
N HIS A 421 42.21 8.36 26.20
CA HIS A 421 42.17 7.52 25.00
C HIS A 421 42.78 8.24 23.79
N LYS A 422 44.08 8.00 23.54
CA LYS A 422 44.90 8.83 22.63
C LYS A 422 44.66 8.63 21.13
N SER A 423 44.00 7.56 20.69
CA SER A 423 43.75 7.31 19.25
C SER A 423 42.42 6.62 19.03
N ILE A 424 41.54 7.24 18.23
CA ILE A 424 40.29 6.63 17.78
C ILE A 424 40.52 6.00 16.42
N LYS A 425 40.19 4.70 16.27
CA LYS A 425 40.31 3.97 15.01
C LYS A 425 38.92 3.59 14.50
N ASN A 426 38.53 4.20 13.38
CA ASN A 426 37.34 3.80 12.64
C ASN A 426 37.64 2.67 11.66
N GLU A 427 36.60 1.94 11.27
CA GLU A 427 36.66 0.88 10.24
C GLU A 427 35.81 1.27 9.01
N SER A 428 36.19 0.76 7.84
CA SER A 428 35.48 1.03 6.58
C SER A 428 34.03 0.51 6.63
N GLY A 429 33.09 1.28 6.07
CA GLY A 429 31.69 0.88 5.94
C GLY A 429 31.40 -0.19 4.88
N ARG A 430 32.36 -0.51 4.00
CA ARG A 430 32.26 -1.60 2.99
C ARG A 430 31.06 -1.53 2.04
N GLN A 431 30.53 -0.33 1.77
CA GLN A 431 29.31 -0.14 0.99
C GLN A 431 29.35 -0.82 -0.39
N GLU A 432 30.43 -0.65 -1.15
CA GLU A 432 30.55 -1.21 -2.51
C GLU A 432 30.57 -2.74 -2.47
N LYS A 433 31.21 -3.32 -1.43
CA LYS A 433 31.20 -4.76 -1.20
C LYS A 433 29.79 -5.25 -0.90
N LEU A 434 29.03 -4.54 -0.05
CA LEU A 434 27.67 -4.92 0.31
C LEU A 434 26.74 -4.86 -0.91
N LYS A 435 26.87 -3.83 -1.75
CA LYS A 435 26.13 -3.74 -3.02
C LYS A 435 26.52 -4.87 -3.98
N ALA A 436 27.80 -5.21 -4.09
CA ALA A 436 28.23 -6.34 -4.91
C ALA A 436 27.67 -7.68 -4.43
N ILE A 437 27.58 -7.90 -3.12
CA ILE A 437 26.94 -9.10 -2.54
C ILE A 437 25.44 -9.09 -2.86
N LEU A 438 24.75 -7.97 -2.69
CA LEU A 438 23.33 -7.87 -3.06
C LEU A 438 23.10 -8.24 -4.53
N ASN A 439 23.96 -7.77 -5.45
CA ASN A 439 23.89 -8.15 -6.86
C ASN A 439 24.01 -9.67 -7.06
N GLN A 440 24.94 -10.32 -6.35
CA GLN A 440 25.10 -11.78 -6.42
C GLN A 440 23.82 -12.50 -6.00
N TYR A 441 23.22 -12.11 -4.88
CA TYR A 441 21.97 -12.72 -4.40
C TYR A 441 20.81 -12.48 -5.35
N ILE A 442 20.68 -11.27 -5.93
CA ILE A 442 19.63 -10.96 -6.93
C ILE A 442 19.79 -11.84 -8.18
N LEU A 443 21.01 -12.19 -8.57
CA LEU A 443 21.29 -12.97 -9.78
C LEU A 443 21.27 -14.50 -9.55
N GLU A 444 21.64 -14.96 -8.36
CA GLU A 444 21.99 -16.37 -8.12
C GLU A 444 20.97 -17.17 -7.29
N VAL A 445 20.09 -16.50 -6.52
CA VAL A 445 18.91 -17.14 -5.88
C VAL A 445 17.87 -17.49 -6.93
#